data_AF-A0A832EMG6-F1
#
_entry.id   AF-A0A832EMG6-F1
#
_cell.length_a   1.000
_cell.length_b   1.000
_cell.length_c   1.000
_cell.angle_alpha   90.00
_cell.angle_beta   90.00
_cell.angle_gamma   90.00
#
_symmetry.space_group_name_H-M   'P 1'
#
loop_
_entity.id
_entity.type
_entity.pdbx_description
1 polymer ?
#
loop_
_entity_poly.entity_id
_entity_poly.type
_entity_poly.pdbx_seq_one_letter_code
_entity_poly.pdbx_strand_id
1 'polypeptide(L)'
;MTKSLPAFAPVLLSIILLLASSTGAQQNSEDLLAHELMNNYLDLIRSGNLESALGLWEPKALEQAQRLNIRFENIPIKPDCNSPVMYDYDRVKEFFYNAIQSLAVIDSLAGIRRLRFSLLLGAEKIEYHYYARRIGQNYWLIFPHDYYAENWPVKESKYFRIHINPQQLKYYNERAAARLDDFVEKTAARLGLPSESLRYLATAKMEYYLCQSEQEVAVLSNGPAAKGVYHLPSDAIISMVFPHYHEVAHLLVNYKLQEIPLYTASLLQEGLAVYLGGRWQRSAEVMIDFGKYILDQGIVELDSVLLEN
;
A
#
# COMPACT_ATOMS: atom_id res chain seq x y z
N MET A 1 56.61 19.99 -39.05
CA MET A 1 55.72 18.85 -38.73
C MET A 1 54.51 19.40 -37.99
N THR A 2 53.45 19.73 -38.72
CA THR A 2 52.18 20.22 -38.15
C THR A 2 51.07 19.43 -38.81
N LYS A 3 50.59 18.38 -38.14
CA LYS A 3 49.44 17.59 -38.59
C LYS A 3 48.17 18.37 -38.23
N SER A 4 47.44 18.82 -39.23
CA SER A 4 46.12 19.42 -39.10
C SER A 4 45.09 18.38 -38.66
N LEU A 5 44.37 18.65 -37.58
CA LEU A 5 43.22 17.87 -37.12
C LEU A 5 42.04 18.03 -38.10
N PRO A 6 41.26 16.96 -38.37
CA PRO A 6 40.16 17.01 -39.32
C PRO A 6 38.92 17.70 -38.73
N ALA A 7 38.25 18.49 -39.58
CA ALA A 7 37.09 19.32 -39.27
C ALA A 7 35.77 18.51 -39.09
N PHE A 8 35.69 17.63 -38.09
CA PHE A 8 34.47 16.86 -37.77
C PHE A 8 33.68 17.38 -36.55
N ALA A 9 34.12 18.47 -35.92
CA ALA A 9 33.54 18.96 -34.67
C ALA A 9 32.10 19.55 -34.75
N PRO A 10 31.64 20.24 -35.82
CA PRO A 10 30.35 20.94 -35.75
C PRO A 10 29.11 20.04 -35.93
N VAL A 11 29.24 18.90 -36.61
CA VAL A 11 28.11 17.97 -36.84
C VAL A 11 27.79 17.16 -35.58
N LEU A 12 28.82 16.75 -34.82
CA LEU A 12 28.63 16.00 -33.58
C LEU A 12 27.95 16.85 -32.49
N LEU A 13 28.32 18.13 -32.39
CA LEU A 13 27.75 19.07 -31.41
C LEU A 13 26.27 19.37 -31.70
N SER A 14 25.89 19.45 -32.98
CA SER A 14 24.51 19.72 -33.42
C SER A 14 23.57 18.54 -33.15
N ILE A 15 24.05 17.30 -33.28
CA ILE A 15 23.28 16.09 -32.95
C ILE A 15 23.08 15.97 -31.43
N ILE A 16 24.09 16.30 -30.63
CA ILE A 16 23.99 16.30 -29.15
C ILE A 16 22.98 17.36 -28.67
N LEU A 17 22.96 18.55 -29.27
CA LEU A 17 21.99 19.62 -28.95
C LEU A 17 20.55 19.25 -29.35
N LEU A 18 20.33 18.60 -30.50
CA LEU A 18 19.00 18.12 -30.89
C LEU A 18 18.47 17.03 -29.94
N LEU A 19 19.32 16.08 -29.55
CA LEU A 19 18.95 14.99 -28.63
C LEU A 19 18.68 15.49 -27.19
N ALA A 20 19.36 16.55 -26.76
CA ALA A 20 19.09 17.20 -25.47
C ALA A 20 17.76 17.98 -25.47
N SER A 21 17.38 18.57 -26.60
CA SER A 21 16.11 19.33 -26.71
C SER A 21 14.86 18.45 -26.78
N SER A 22 14.94 17.26 -27.40
CA SER A 22 13.80 16.34 -27.50
C SER A 22 13.47 15.65 -26.17
N THR A 23 14.50 15.33 -25.38
CA THR A 23 14.33 14.69 -24.06
C THR A 23 13.68 15.64 -23.05
N GLY A 24 14.05 16.92 -23.03
CA GLY A 24 13.42 17.93 -22.17
C GLY A 24 11.95 18.22 -22.53
N ALA A 25 11.62 18.31 -23.82
CA ALA A 25 10.25 18.55 -24.27
C ALA A 25 9.31 17.37 -23.96
N GLN A 26 9.79 16.14 -24.16
CA GLN A 26 9.02 14.94 -23.84
C GLN A 26 8.79 14.78 -22.33
N GLN A 27 9.82 15.03 -21.51
CA GLN A 27 9.68 14.97 -20.05
C GLN A 27 8.63 15.98 -19.53
N ASN A 28 8.65 17.22 -20.05
CA ASN A 28 7.67 18.24 -19.69
C ASN A 28 6.23 17.83 -20.07
N SER A 29 6.05 17.13 -21.19
CA SER A 29 4.73 16.63 -21.61
C SER A 29 4.23 15.49 -20.74
N GLU A 30 5.11 14.57 -20.32
CA GLU A 30 4.73 13.45 -19.45
C GLU A 30 4.35 13.91 -18.05
N ASP A 31 5.12 14.85 -17.51
CA ASP A 31 4.87 15.38 -16.18
C ASP A 31 3.57 16.20 -16.17
N LEU A 32 3.22 16.86 -17.29
CA LEU A 32 1.92 17.51 -17.46
C LEU A 32 0.77 16.50 -17.42
N LEU A 33 0.84 15.39 -18.17
CA LEU A 33 -0.21 14.37 -18.19
C LEU A 33 -0.44 13.72 -16.82
N ALA A 34 0.63 13.44 -16.07
CA ALA A 34 0.51 12.91 -14.72
C ALA A 34 -0.10 13.93 -13.74
N HIS A 35 0.23 15.23 -13.87
CA HIS A 35 -0.45 16.28 -13.10
C HIS A 35 -1.92 16.42 -13.49
N GLU A 36 -2.25 16.35 -14.79
CA GLU A 36 -3.63 16.39 -15.29
C GLU A 36 -4.46 15.23 -14.74
N LEU A 37 -3.91 14.01 -14.72
CA LEU A 37 -4.55 12.86 -14.07
C LEU A 37 -4.95 13.20 -12.63
N MET A 38 -4.01 13.73 -11.85
CA MET A 38 -4.22 13.97 -10.43
C MET A 38 -5.18 15.13 -10.17
N ASN A 39 -5.08 16.21 -10.95
CA ASN A 39 -6.03 17.33 -10.87
C ASN A 39 -7.45 16.86 -11.23
N ASN A 40 -7.58 16.08 -12.31
CA ASN A 40 -8.87 15.50 -12.70
C ASN A 40 -9.43 14.59 -11.60
N TYR A 41 -8.60 13.73 -11.01
CA TYR A 41 -9.01 12.87 -9.90
C TYR A 41 -9.54 13.66 -8.70
N LEU A 42 -8.82 14.70 -8.24
CA LEU A 42 -9.27 15.54 -7.14
C LEU A 42 -10.53 16.34 -7.48
N ASP A 43 -10.65 16.85 -8.71
CA ASP A 43 -11.83 17.56 -9.17
C ASP A 43 -13.07 16.65 -9.24
N LEU A 44 -12.90 15.41 -9.69
CA LEU A 44 -13.98 14.41 -9.71
C LEU A 44 -14.43 14.07 -8.29
N ILE A 45 -13.52 13.93 -7.33
CA ILE A 45 -13.86 13.73 -5.92
C ILE A 45 -14.62 14.93 -5.37
N ARG A 46 -14.09 16.14 -5.55
CA ARG A 46 -14.70 17.38 -5.06
C ARG A 46 -16.09 17.64 -5.65
N SER A 47 -16.28 17.31 -6.92
CA SER A 47 -17.58 17.45 -7.61
C SER A 47 -18.57 16.32 -7.27
N GLY A 48 -18.15 15.30 -6.52
CA GLY A 48 -19.00 14.15 -6.18
C GLY A 48 -19.13 13.12 -7.31
N ASN A 49 -18.37 13.23 -8.39
CA ASN A 49 -18.33 12.25 -9.48
C ASN A 49 -17.35 11.10 -9.14
N LEU A 50 -17.72 10.36 -8.09
CA LEU A 50 -16.87 9.34 -7.46
C LEU A 50 -16.66 8.12 -8.37
N GLU A 51 -17.64 7.79 -9.22
CA GLU A 51 -17.52 6.70 -10.20
C GLU A 51 -16.42 7.00 -11.23
N SER A 52 -16.39 8.22 -11.77
CA SER A 52 -15.35 8.62 -12.71
C SER A 52 -13.98 8.72 -12.03
N ALA A 53 -13.92 9.19 -10.78
CA ALA A 53 -12.69 9.22 -9.99
C ALA A 53 -12.13 7.81 -9.77
N LEU A 54 -13.00 6.84 -9.44
CA LEU A 54 -12.63 5.44 -9.33
C LEU A 54 -12.10 4.89 -10.67
N GLY A 55 -12.69 5.31 -11.79
CA GLY A 55 -12.25 4.98 -13.15
C GLY A 55 -10.86 5.49 -13.54
N LEU A 56 -10.20 6.32 -12.72
CA LEU A 56 -8.81 6.76 -12.92
C LEU A 56 -7.78 5.84 -12.27
N TRP A 57 -8.21 4.85 -11.49
CA TRP A 57 -7.36 3.80 -10.97
C TRP A 57 -7.17 2.68 -11.99
N GLU A 58 -5.99 2.09 -12.03
CA GLU A 58 -5.71 0.96 -12.89
C GLU A 58 -6.70 -0.20 -12.61
N PRO A 59 -7.27 -0.84 -13.63
CA PRO A 59 -8.25 -1.91 -13.43
C PRO A 59 -7.78 -3.04 -12.52
N LYS A 60 -6.47 -3.36 -12.54
CA LYS A 60 -5.86 -4.35 -11.66
C LYS A 60 -5.88 -3.90 -10.18
N ALA A 61 -5.55 -2.64 -9.91
CA ALA A 61 -5.61 -2.07 -8.56
C ALA A 61 -7.06 -2.06 -8.03
N LEU A 62 -8.02 -1.74 -8.89
CA LEU A 62 -9.44 -1.81 -8.56
C LEU A 62 -9.91 -3.22 -8.24
N GLU A 63 -9.55 -4.21 -9.06
CA GLU A 63 -9.85 -5.63 -8.80
C GLU A 63 -9.31 -6.05 -7.43
N GLN A 64 -8.05 -5.72 -7.16
CA GLN A 64 -7.41 -6.05 -5.89
C GLN A 64 -8.13 -5.43 -4.69
N ALA A 65 -8.53 -4.16 -4.79
CA ALA A 65 -9.25 -3.46 -3.73
C ALA A 65 -10.68 -3.99 -3.51
N GLN A 66 -11.32 -4.52 -4.55
CA GLN A 66 -12.75 -4.84 -4.52
C GLN A 66 -13.05 -6.33 -4.36
N ARG A 67 -12.12 -7.22 -4.73
CA ARG A 67 -12.38 -8.67 -4.80
C ARG A 67 -12.91 -9.26 -3.50
N LEU A 68 -12.46 -8.80 -2.33
CA LEU A 68 -12.95 -9.35 -1.05
C LEU A 68 -14.25 -8.71 -0.56
N ASN A 69 -14.79 -7.75 -1.31
CA ASN A 69 -16.01 -6.97 -1.02
C ASN A 69 -16.01 -6.28 0.37
N ILE A 70 -14.84 -6.07 0.95
CA ILE A 70 -14.66 -5.27 2.17
C ILE A 70 -14.85 -3.79 1.80
N ARG A 71 -15.69 -3.09 2.54
CA ARG A 71 -16.04 -1.66 2.38
C ARG A 71 -15.87 -0.93 3.68
N PHE A 72 -15.55 0.36 3.57
CA PHE A 72 -15.45 1.24 4.72
C PHE A 72 -16.58 2.26 4.72
N GLU A 73 -17.27 2.42 5.85
CA GLU A 73 -18.34 3.39 6.03
C GLU A 73 -17.84 4.79 5.70
N ASN A 74 -18.62 5.54 4.94
CA ASN A 74 -18.31 6.90 4.50
C ASN A 74 -17.02 7.06 3.67
N ILE A 75 -16.44 5.95 3.17
CA ILE A 75 -15.28 5.99 2.27
C ILE A 75 -15.70 5.47 0.89
N PRO A 76 -16.02 6.37 -0.06
CA PRO A 76 -16.55 5.96 -1.36
C PRO A 76 -15.50 5.35 -2.29
N ILE A 77 -14.22 5.71 -2.12
CA ILE A 77 -13.12 5.22 -2.96
C ILE A 77 -12.14 4.46 -2.06
N LYS A 78 -12.43 3.16 -1.87
CA LYS A 78 -11.58 2.27 -1.05
C LYS A 78 -10.08 2.29 -1.43
N PRO A 79 -9.69 2.26 -2.72
CA PRO A 79 -8.27 2.35 -3.09
C PRO A 79 -7.54 3.58 -2.54
N ASP A 80 -8.27 4.63 -2.14
CA ASP A 80 -7.70 5.86 -1.59
C ASP A 80 -8.03 6.05 -0.10
N CYS A 81 -8.52 5.02 0.60
CA CYS A 81 -9.02 5.15 1.98
C CYS A 81 -7.96 5.60 2.99
N ASN A 82 -6.67 5.37 2.70
CA ASN A 82 -5.55 5.83 3.52
C ASN A 82 -5.08 7.25 3.19
N SER A 83 -5.67 7.91 2.18
CA SER A 83 -5.34 9.28 1.84
C SER A 83 -6.18 10.29 2.63
N PRO A 84 -5.61 11.43 3.04
CA PRO A 84 -6.38 12.53 3.64
C PRO A 84 -7.50 13.03 2.74
N VAL A 85 -7.39 12.84 1.43
CA VAL A 85 -8.43 13.14 0.44
C VAL A 85 -9.72 12.37 0.72
N MET A 86 -9.63 11.17 1.32
CA MET A 86 -10.77 10.35 1.71
C MET A 86 -11.06 10.45 3.22
N TYR A 87 -10.09 10.16 4.08
CA TYR A 87 -10.36 10.04 5.52
C TYR A 87 -10.57 11.39 6.22
N ASP A 88 -10.12 12.49 5.63
CA ASP A 88 -10.26 13.84 6.16
C ASP A 88 -10.91 14.81 5.15
N TYR A 89 -11.74 14.24 4.26
CA TYR A 89 -12.31 14.92 3.09
C TYR A 89 -12.86 16.32 3.40
N ASP A 90 -13.68 16.46 4.44
CA ASP A 90 -14.32 17.74 4.77
C ASP A 90 -13.34 18.84 5.17
N ARG A 91 -12.19 18.50 5.78
CA ARG A 91 -11.15 19.48 6.12
C ARG A 91 -10.29 19.86 4.91
N VAL A 92 -10.08 18.93 3.96
CA VAL A 92 -9.09 19.12 2.88
C VAL A 92 -9.66 19.51 1.53
N LYS A 93 -10.94 19.24 1.24
CA LYS A 93 -11.54 19.37 -0.11
C LYS A 93 -11.43 20.76 -0.73
N GLU A 94 -11.48 21.80 0.09
CA GLU A 94 -11.35 23.18 -0.37
C GLU A 94 -9.92 23.51 -0.83
N PHE A 95 -8.91 22.69 -0.54
CA PHE A 95 -7.51 22.98 -0.84
C PHE A 95 -6.94 22.14 -2.01
N PHE A 96 -7.76 21.30 -2.64
CA PHE A 96 -7.31 20.36 -3.68
C PHE A 96 -6.60 21.03 -4.87
N TYR A 97 -7.02 22.24 -5.26
CA TYR A 97 -6.49 22.95 -6.43
C TYR A 97 -4.99 23.28 -6.35
N ASN A 98 -4.41 23.26 -5.14
CA ASN A 98 -2.98 23.53 -4.91
C ASN A 98 -2.27 22.36 -4.21
N ALA A 99 -2.92 21.20 -4.08
CA ALA A 99 -2.43 20.15 -3.19
C ALA A 99 -1.25 19.36 -3.76
N ILE A 100 -1.08 19.34 -5.08
CA ILE A 100 0.04 18.63 -5.73
C ILE A 100 1.24 19.55 -5.83
N GLN A 101 2.24 19.33 -4.99
CA GLN A 101 3.41 20.21 -4.88
C GLN A 101 4.56 19.81 -5.79
N SER A 102 4.71 18.52 -6.06
CA SER A 102 5.85 18.03 -6.83
C SER A 102 5.58 16.66 -7.43
N LEU A 103 6.24 16.40 -8.55
CA LEU A 103 6.27 15.11 -9.23
C LEU A 103 7.71 14.60 -9.27
N ALA A 104 7.90 13.32 -8.98
CA ALA A 104 9.16 12.62 -9.12
C ALA A 104 9.02 11.51 -10.16
N VAL A 105 9.95 11.48 -11.12
CA VAL A 105 10.11 10.33 -12.02
C VAL A 105 10.78 9.21 -11.23
N ILE A 106 10.06 8.10 -11.02
CA ILE A 106 10.60 6.92 -10.33
C ILE A 106 11.23 5.96 -11.34
N ASP A 107 10.54 5.76 -12.47
CA ASP A 107 11.01 4.92 -13.57
C ASP A 107 10.55 5.53 -14.89
N SER A 108 11.49 6.06 -15.67
CA SER A 108 11.18 6.69 -16.95
C SER A 108 10.77 5.67 -18.01
N LEU A 109 11.33 4.45 -17.98
CA LEU A 109 11.08 3.40 -18.96
C LEU A 109 9.71 2.74 -18.73
N ALA A 110 9.37 2.49 -17.47
CA ALA A 110 8.06 1.95 -17.09
C ALA A 110 6.97 3.04 -16.99
N GLY A 111 7.31 4.31 -17.23
CA GLY A 111 6.35 5.42 -17.18
C GLY A 111 5.76 5.62 -15.77
N ILE A 112 6.57 5.45 -14.73
CA ILE A 112 6.13 5.53 -13.33
C ILE A 112 6.47 6.90 -12.76
N ARG A 113 5.45 7.54 -12.18
CA ARG A 113 5.55 8.82 -11.49
C ARG A 113 5.05 8.69 -10.06
N ARG A 114 5.69 9.43 -9.15
CA ARG A 114 5.21 9.64 -7.79
C ARG A 114 4.84 11.10 -7.62
N LEU A 115 3.61 11.37 -7.22
CA LEU A 115 3.08 12.72 -7.00
C LEU A 115 2.97 12.96 -5.50
N ARG A 116 3.55 14.05 -5.02
CA ARG A 116 3.45 14.45 -3.62
C ARG A 116 2.26 15.38 -3.43
N PHE A 117 1.24 14.86 -2.76
CA PHE A 117 0.15 15.63 -2.19
C PHE A 117 0.65 16.24 -0.87
N SER A 118 0.56 17.55 -0.71
CA SER A 118 0.89 18.20 0.54
C SER A 118 0.09 19.49 0.74
N LEU A 119 -0.52 19.58 1.93
CA LEU A 119 -1.32 20.70 2.38
C LEU A 119 -0.78 21.24 3.69
N LEU A 120 -0.94 22.55 3.88
CA LEU A 120 -0.68 23.22 5.15
C LEU A 120 -2.01 23.75 5.69
N LEU A 121 -2.52 23.12 6.76
CA LEU A 121 -3.76 23.51 7.44
C LEU A 121 -3.40 24.16 8.78
N GLY A 122 -3.25 25.48 8.78
CA GLY A 122 -2.74 26.21 9.94
C GLY A 122 -1.28 25.83 10.23
N ALA A 123 -1.03 25.19 11.38
CA ALA A 123 0.30 24.70 11.76
C ALA A 123 0.55 23.23 11.37
N GLU A 124 -0.49 22.52 10.92
CA GLU A 124 -0.41 21.10 10.57
C GLU A 124 -0.02 20.94 9.09
N LYS A 125 1.01 20.13 8.83
CA LYS A 125 1.39 19.73 7.47
C LYS A 125 0.89 18.32 7.21
N ILE A 126 0.00 18.19 6.22
CA ILE A 126 -0.50 16.90 5.75
C ILE A 126 0.29 16.53 4.50
N GLU A 127 0.76 15.28 4.43
CA GLU A 127 1.49 14.75 3.27
C GLU A 127 1.02 13.35 2.89
N TYR A 128 0.93 13.11 1.59
CA TYR A 128 0.61 11.80 1.03
C TYR A 128 1.27 11.64 -0.35
N HIS A 129 1.57 10.41 -0.76
CA HIS A 129 2.14 10.16 -2.08
C HIS A 129 1.19 9.33 -2.93
N TYR A 130 0.87 9.83 -4.12
CA TYR A 130 0.18 9.06 -5.15
C TYR A 130 1.20 8.47 -6.12
N TYR A 131 0.88 7.29 -6.66
CA TYR A 131 1.67 6.63 -7.68
C TYR A 131 0.85 6.51 -8.94
N ALA A 132 1.47 6.83 -10.07
CA ALA A 132 0.83 6.76 -11.38
C ALA A 132 1.70 6.01 -12.38
N ARG A 133 1.06 5.23 -13.26
CA ARG A 133 1.70 4.47 -14.33
C ARG A 133 1.11 4.86 -15.67
N ARG A 134 1.97 5.05 -16.67
CA ARG A 134 1.53 5.24 -18.05
C ARG A 134 1.13 3.91 -18.68
N ILE A 135 -0.10 3.84 -19.19
CA ILE A 135 -0.60 2.71 -19.99
C ILE A 135 -1.21 3.29 -21.28
N GLY A 136 -0.56 3.03 -22.40
CA GLY A 136 -0.90 3.68 -23.67
C GLY A 136 -0.65 5.19 -23.62
N GLN A 137 -1.69 5.98 -23.86
CA GLN A 137 -1.61 7.45 -23.86
C GLN A 137 -2.02 8.10 -22.54
N ASN A 138 -2.47 7.31 -21.56
CA ASN A 138 -3.01 7.82 -20.31
C ASN A 138 -2.15 7.37 -19.12
N TYR A 139 -2.19 8.17 -18.06
CA TYR A 139 -1.73 7.74 -16.74
C TYR A 139 -2.90 7.17 -15.94
N TRP A 140 -2.59 6.21 -15.06
CA TRP A 140 -3.54 5.57 -14.16
C TRP A 140 -2.96 5.58 -12.74
N LEU A 141 -3.81 5.77 -11.73
CA LEU A 141 -3.41 5.60 -10.33
C LEU A 141 -3.17 4.12 -10.03
N ILE A 142 -2.08 3.82 -9.32
CA ILE A 142 -1.69 2.46 -8.93
C ILE A 142 -1.32 2.42 -7.46
N PHE A 143 -1.29 1.22 -6.88
CA PHE A 143 -0.63 1.04 -5.59
C PHE A 143 0.89 1.00 -5.75
N PRO A 144 1.68 1.39 -4.72
CA PRO A 144 3.14 1.30 -4.79
C PRO A 144 3.62 -0.14 -5.00
N HIS A 145 2.97 -1.12 -4.36
CA HIS A 145 3.35 -2.53 -4.50
C HIS A 145 3.11 -3.09 -5.92
N ASP A 146 2.22 -2.50 -6.72
CA ASP A 146 2.05 -2.90 -8.13
C ASP A 146 3.28 -2.57 -8.99
N TYR A 147 4.09 -1.60 -8.57
CA TYR A 147 5.36 -1.26 -9.21
C TYR A 147 6.54 -1.95 -8.53
N TYR A 148 6.75 -1.73 -7.23
CA TYR A 148 7.96 -2.20 -6.54
C TYR A 148 8.06 -3.73 -6.46
N ALA A 149 6.92 -4.44 -6.48
CA ALA A 149 6.86 -5.89 -6.43
C ALA A 149 6.42 -6.54 -7.75
N GLU A 150 6.35 -5.78 -8.86
CA GLU A 150 5.86 -6.27 -10.15
C GLU A 150 6.57 -7.54 -10.64
N ASN A 151 7.88 -7.59 -10.41
CA ASN A 151 8.75 -8.68 -10.88
C ASN A 151 9.18 -9.63 -9.75
N TRP A 152 8.53 -9.58 -8.59
CA TRP A 152 8.87 -10.48 -7.49
C TRP A 152 8.44 -11.92 -7.80
N PRO A 153 9.26 -12.94 -7.48
CA PRO A 153 8.84 -14.33 -7.55
C PRO A 153 7.52 -14.57 -6.79
N VAL A 154 6.57 -15.23 -7.45
CA VAL A 154 5.27 -15.55 -6.86
C VAL A 154 5.21 -17.03 -6.48
N LYS A 155 4.75 -17.31 -5.27
CA LYS A 155 4.36 -18.64 -4.79
C LYS A 155 2.90 -18.61 -4.37
N GLU A 156 2.17 -19.68 -4.64
CA GLU A 156 0.78 -19.79 -4.22
C GLU A 156 0.61 -20.90 -3.18
N SER A 157 -0.29 -20.65 -2.24
CA SER A 157 -0.81 -21.63 -1.29
C SER A 157 -2.33 -21.72 -1.46
N LYS A 158 -3.07 -22.37 -0.56
CA LYS A 158 -4.53 -22.49 -0.72
C LYS A 158 -5.19 -21.11 -0.73
N TYR A 159 -4.84 -20.26 0.24
CA TYR A 159 -5.50 -18.96 0.42
C TYR A 159 -4.68 -17.76 -0.02
N PHE A 160 -3.40 -17.93 -0.39
CA PHE A 160 -2.52 -16.80 -0.67
C PHE A 160 -1.86 -16.86 -2.05
N ARG A 161 -1.66 -15.68 -2.62
CA ARG A 161 -0.65 -15.37 -3.63
C ARG A 161 0.45 -14.57 -2.95
N ILE A 162 1.65 -15.14 -2.89
CA ILE A 162 2.76 -14.64 -2.08
C ILE A 162 3.84 -14.13 -3.03
N HIS A 163 3.96 -12.80 -3.13
CA HIS A 163 5.03 -12.09 -3.82
C HIS A 163 6.22 -12.00 -2.89
N ILE A 164 7.35 -12.56 -3.29
CA ILE A 164 8.52 -12.70 -2.42
C ILE A 164 9.63 -11.82 -2.97
N ASN A 165 10.11 -10.88 -2.16
CA ASN A 165 11.32 -10.15 -2.48
C ASN A 165 12.44 -11.17 -2.81
N PRO A 166 13.17 -11.04 -3.94
CA PRO A 166 14.15 -12.05 -4.36
C PRO A 166 15.20 -12.39 -3.28
N GLN A 167 15.59 -11.43 -2.45
CA GLN A 167 16.54 -11.63 -1.34
C GLN A 167 15.93 -12.44 -0.18
N GLN A 168 14.60 -12.49 -0.08
CA GLN A 168 13.84 -13.26 0.91
C GLN A 168 13.47 -14.67 0.44
N LEU A 169 13.70 -15.03 -0.83
CA LEU A 169 13.29 -16.32 -1.39
C LEU A 169 13.84 -17.53 -0.60
N LYS A 170 15.04 -17.41 -0.04
CA LYS A 170 15.66 -18.44 0.81
C LYS A 170 14.98 -18.64 2.17
N TYR A 171 14.20 -17.67 2.63
CA TYR A 171 13.45 -17.74 3.88
C TYR A 171 11.99 -18.18 3.68
N TYR A 172 11.54 -18.25 2.43
CA TYR A 172 10.26 -18.86 2.11
C TYR A 172 10.28 -20.35 2.43
N ASN A 173 9.22 -20.83 3.07
CA ASN A 173 9.07 -22.23 3.47
C ASN A 173 7.64 -22.69 3.20
N GLU A 174 7.48 -23.73 2.37
CA GLU A 174 6.17 -24.30 2.02
C GLU A 174 5.42 -24.82 3.25
N ARG A 175 6.12 -25.33 4.27
CA ARG A 175 5.48 -25.73 5.54
C ARG A 175 4.92 -24.52 6.27
N ALA A 176 5.61 -23.38 6.22
CA ALA A 176 5.12 -22.14 6.83
C ALA A 176 3.91 -21.58 6.06
N ALA A 177 3.91 -21.69 4.72
CA ALA A 177 2.73 -21.36 3.90
C ALA A 177 1.53 -22.26 4.22
N ALA A 178 1.73 -23.58 4.36
CA ALA A 178 0.67 -24.50 4.78
C ALA A 178 0.15 -24.20 6.20
N ARG A 179 1.02 -23.77 7.12
CA ARG A 179 0.61 -23.29 8.45
C ARG A 179 -0.20 -22.00 8.39
N LEU A 180 0.08 -21.12 7.43
CA LEU A 180 -0.71 -19.94 7.17
C LEU A 180 -2.11 -20.32 6.67
N ASP A 181 -2.24 -21.32 5.81
CA ASP A 181 -3.54 -21.86 5.41
C ASP A 181 -4.30 -22.49 6.60
N ASP A 182 -3.64 -23.31 7.42
CA ASP A 182 -4.22 -23.86 8.66
C ASP A 182 -4.75 -22.75 9.59
N PHE A 183 -4.01 -21.63 9.66
CA PHE A 183 -4.39 -20.48 10.47
C PHE A 183 -5.66 -19.82 9.94
N VAL A 184 -5.79 -19.66 8.62
CA VAL A 184 -7.01 -19.13 7.98
C VAL A 184 -8.21 -20.00 8.31
N GLU A 185 -8.10 -21.33 8.17
CA GLU A 185 -9.19 -22.27 8.48
C GLU A 185 -9.67 -22.15 9.92
N LYS A 186 -8.72 -22.17 10.88
CA LYS A 186 -9.04 -22.09 12.31
C LYS A 186 -9.64 -20.76 12.69
N THR A 187 -9.07 -19.67 12.16
CA THR A 187 -9.54 -18.31 12.44
C THR A 187 -10.92 -18.09 11.83
N ALA A 188 -11.14 -18.56 10.60
CA ALA A 188 -12.43 -18.49 9.95
C ALA A 188 -13.51 -19.28 10.71
N ALA A 189 -13.20 -20.49 11.19
CA ALA A 189 -14.10 -21.25 12.04
C ALA A 189 -14.45 -20.50 13.34
N ARG A 190 -13.46 -19.87 13.99
CA ARG A 190 -13.67 -19.05 15.20
C ARG A 190 -14.52 -17.81 14.94
N LEU A 191 -14.33 -17.15 13.80
CA LEU A 191 -15.11 -15.99 13.36
C LEU A 191 -16.49 -16.36 12.81
N GLY A 192 -16.81 -17.66 12.69
CA GLY A 192 -18.04 -18.14 12.08
C GLY A 192 -18.18 -17.70 10.62
N LEU A 193 -17.09 -17.73 9.85
CA LEU A 193 -17.13 -17.54 8.40
C LEU A 193 -17.78 -18.78 7.74
N PRO A 194 -18.76 -18.61 6.84
CA PRO A 194 -19.37 -19.75 6.17
C PRO A 194 -18.39 -20.38 5.18
N SER A 195 -18.53 -21.69 4.94
CA SER A 195 -17.65 -22.44 4.03
C SER A 195 -17.63 -21.87 2.60
N GLU A 196 -18.71 -21.21 2.17
CA GLU A 196 -18.76 -20.50 0.90
C GLU A 196 -17.76 -19.34 0.83
N SER A 197 -17.68 -18.53 1.89
CA SER A 197 -16.69 -17.44 1.98
C SER A 197 -15.26 -17.97 1.94
N LEU A 198 -14.98 -19.13 2.54
CA LEU A 198 -13.67 -19.79 2.45
C LEU A 198 -13.39 -20.32 1.04
N ARG A 199 -14.37 -20.94 0.37
CA ARG A 199 -14.21 -21.35 -1.04
C ARG A 199 -13.90 -20.16 -1.94
N TYR A 200 -14.63 -19.05 -1.74
CA TYR A 200 -14.37 -17.81 -2.47
C TYR A 200 -12.96 -17.30 -2.19
N LEU A 201 -12.55 -17.22 -0.92
CA LEU A 201 -11.22 -16.75 -0.53
C LEU A 201 -10.09 -17.61 -1.11
N ALA A 202 -10.28 -18.93 -1.23
CA ALA A 202 -9.31 -19.83 -1.87
C ALA A 202 -9.16 -19.58 -3.38
N THR A 203 -10.22 -19.12 -4.05
CA THR A 203 -10.20 -18.74 -5.47
C THR A 203 -9.65 -17.34 -5.68
N ALA A 204 -10.14 -16.35 -4.92
CA ALA A 204 -9.72 -14.95 -5.03
C ALA A 204 -8.27 -14.74 -4.56
N LYS A 205 -7.86 -15.49 -3.53
CA LYS A 205 -6.58 -15.39 -2.81
C LYS A 205 -6.35 -14.04 -2.15
N MET A 206 -5.68 -14.07 -1.00
CA MET A 206 -5.12 -12.90 -0.35
C MET A 206 -3.73 -12.62 -0.93
N GLU A 207 -3.44 -11.35 -1.16
CA GLU A 207 -2.12 -10.92 -1.62
C GLU A 207 -1.20 -10.75 -0.42
N TYR A 208 0.00 -11.34 -0.50
CA TYR A 208 1.01 -11.27 0.53
C TYR A 208 2.34 -10.83 -0.08
N TYR A 209 2.93 -9.75 0.43
CA TYR A 209 4.23 -9.24 0.00
C TYR A 209 5.27 -9.48 1.10
N LEU A 210 6.15 -10.46 0.87
CA LEU A 210 7.25 -10.78 1.78
C LEU A 210 8.45 -9.87 1.51
N CYS A 211 8.57 -8.84 2.34
CA CYS A 211 9.57 -7.78 2.26
C CYS A 211 10.88 -8.15 2.97
N GLN A 212 11.96 -7.45 2.66
CA GLN A 212 13.26 -7.62 3.31
C GLN A 212 13.47 -6.75 4.56
N SER A 213 12.71 -5.66 4.70
CA SER A 213 12.91 -4.67 5.77
C SER A 213 11.65 -3.86 6.08
N GLU A 214 11.61 -3.22 7.23
CA GLU A 214 10.52 -2.29 7.62
C GLU A 214 10.41 -1.09 6.68
N GLN A 215 11.54 -0.65 6.12
CA GLN A 215 11.56 0.42 5.13
C GLN A 215 10.93 -0.01 3.80
N GLU A 216 11.10 -1.27 3.39
CA GLU A 216 10.42 -1.80 2.21
C GLU A 216 8.91 -1.94 2.46
N VAL A 217 8.50 -2.35 3.67
CA VAL A 217 7.09 -2.33 4.09
C VAL A 217 6.52 -0.91 3.97
N ALA A 218 7.22 0.12 4.48
CA ALA A 218 6.80 1.52 4.37
C ALA A 218 6.59 1.96 2.91
N VAL A 219 7.54 1.61 2.02
CA VAL A 219 7.49 1.97 0.60
C VAL A 219 6.33 1.28 -0.12
N LEU A 220 6.16 -0.03 0.07
CA LEU A 220 5.10 -0.80 -0.60
C LEU A 220 3.69 -0.42 -0.11
N SER A 221 3.56 -0.10 1.18
CA SER A 221 2.27 0.27 1.80
C SER A 221 1.96 1.77 1.77
N ASN A 222 2.89 2.60 1.28
CA ASN A 222 2.82 4.07 1.39
C ASN A 222 2.57 4.55 2.83
N GLY A 223 3.15 3.86 3.81
CA GLY A 223 2.90 4.05 5.23
C GLY A 223 4.18 4.24 6.04
N PRO A 224 4.08 4.24 7.39
CA PRO A 224 5.24 4.27 8.26
C PRO A 224 6.04 2.96 8.19
N ALA A 225 7.31 3.01 8.61
CA ALA A 225 8.13 1.81 8.78
C ALA A 225 7.53 0.91 9.87
N ALA A 226 7.27 -0.35 9.52
CA ALA A 226 6.70 -1.36 10.40
C ALA A 226 7.14 -2.77 9.97
N LYS A 227 7.02 -3.74 10.88
CA LYS A 227 7.30 -5.16 10.56
C LYS A 227 6.30 -5.77 9.59
N GLY A 228 5.09 -5.24 9.58
CA GLY A 228 4.07 -5.56 8.59
C GLY A 228 2.84 -4.68 8.80
N VAL A 229 1.96 -4.74 7.80
CA VAL A 229 0.71 -4.00 7.77
C VAL A 229 -0.30 -4.75 6.92
N TYR A 230 -1.54 -4.81 7.40
CA TYR A 230 -2.71 -5.06 6.56
C TYR A 230 -3.08 -3.76 5.83
N HIS A 231 -2.75 -3.71 4.54
CA HIS A 231 -2.96 -2.56 3.68
C HIS A 231 -4.44 -2.46 3.26
N LEU A 232 -5.21 -1.69 4.03
CA LEU A 232 -6.66 -1.47 3.87
C LEU A 232 -7.10 -1.16 2.43
N PRO A 233 -6.38 -0.31 1.66
CA PRO A 233 -6.84 0.05 0.32
C PRO A 233 -6.88 -1.11 -0.67
N SER A 234 -6.02 -2.11 -0.50
CA SER A 234 -5.79 -3.18 -1.47
C SER A 234 -6.02 -4.59 -0.91
N ASP A 235 -6.53 -4.69 0.32
CA ASP A 235 -6.65 -5.92 1.10
C ASP A 235 -5.40 -6.83 1.08
N ALA A 236 -4.21 -6.23 1.14
CA ALA A 236 -2.94 -6.96 1.06
C ALA A 236 -2.26 -7.06 2.42
N ILE A 237 -1.51 -8.13 2.63
CA ILE A 237 -0.56 -8.24 3.74
C ILE A 237 0.81 -7.86 3.23
N ILE A 238 1.41 -6.79 3.75
CA ILE A 238 2.75 -6.33 3.37
C ILE A 238 3.63 -6.47 4.60
N SER A 239 4.61 -7.38 4.59
CA SER A 239 5.30 -7.78 5.81
C SER A 239 6.73 -8.26 5.56
N MET A 240 7.67 -7.91 6.44
CA MET A 240 9.02 -8.50 6.43
C MET A 240 9.13 -9.82 7.21
N VAL A 241 8.04 -10.22 7.86
CA VAL A 241 7.91 -11.45 8.63
C VAL A 241 7.08 -12.46 7.82
N PHE A 242 7.44 -13.75 7.86
CA PHE A 242 6.63 -14.82 7.28
C PHE A 242 6.60 -16.07 8.18
N PRO A 243 5.42 -16.61 8.55
CA PRO A 243 4.08 -16.04 8.35
C PRO A 243 3.76 -14.90 9.34
N HIS A 244 2.97 -13.91 8.92
CA HIS A 244 2.53 -12.82 9.79
C HIS A 244 1.04 -12.96 10.15
N TYR A 245 0.75 -13.84 11.12
CA TYR A 245 -0.63 -14.18 11.51
C TYR A 245 -1.45 -12.99 12.03
N HIS A 246 -0.81 -12.00 12.66
CA HIS A 246 -1.47 -10.80 13.18
C HIS A 246 -2.18 -10.00 12.09
N GLU A 247 -1.45 -9.64 11.02
CA GLU A 247 -2.04 -8.90 9.89
C GLU A 247 -3.08 -9.72 9.13
N VAL A 248 -2.87 -11.05 9.04
CA VAL A 248 -3.89 -11.94 8.47
C VAL A 248 -5.17 -11.95 9.30
N ALA A 249 -5.06 -11.86 10.63
CA ALA A 249 -6.23 -11.75 11.50
C ALA A 249 -7.00 -10.44 11.24
N HIS A 250 -6.31 -9.30 11.08
CA HIS A 250 -6.95 -8.04 10.69
C HIS A 250 -7.77 -8.18 9.41
N LEU A 251 -7.16 -8.75 8.36
CA LEU A 251 -7.86 -9.00 7.08
C LEU A 251 -9.08 -9.90 7.27
N LEU A 252 -8.95 -11.03 7.98
CA LEU A 252 -10.05 -11.98 8.17
C LEU A 252 -11.20 -11.40 8.98
N VAL A 253 -10.92 -10.54 9.96
CA VAL A 253 -11.95 -9.79 10.71
C VAL A 253 -12.70 -8.85 9.77
N ASN A 254 -11.98 -8.07 8.96
CA ASN A 254 -12.61 -7.17 7.98
C ASN A 254 -13.41 -7.95 6.92
N TYR A 255 -12.88 -9.08 6.45
CA TYR A 255 -13.58 -9.96 5.53
C TYR A 255 -14.83 -10.58 6.15
N LYS A 256 -14.85 -10.85 7.45
CA LYS A 256 -16.05 -11.32 8.17
C LYS A 256 -17.11 -10.22 8.27
N LEU A 257 -16.69 -8.98 8.54
CA LEU A 257 -17.61 -7.87 8.79
C LEU A 257 -18.15 -7.23 7.49
N GLN A 258 -17.36 -7.25 6.41
CA GLN A 258 -17.66 -6.72 5.06
C GLN A 258 -17.90 -5.21 4.99
N GLU A 259 -18.58 -4.60 5.96
CA GLU A 259 -18.82 -3.17 6.07
C GLU A 259 -18.45 -2.71 7.48
N ILE A 260 -17.49 -1.79 7.58
CA ILE A 260 -16.91 -1.36 8.85
C ILE A 260 -16.52 0.12 8.81
N PRO A 261 -16.47 0.81 9.95
CA PRO A 261 -15.82 2.12 10.03
C PRO A 261 -14.35 2.04 9.61
N LEU A 262 -13.82 3.08 8.96
CA LEU A 262 -12.39 3.15 8.61
C LEU A 262 -11.51 3.09 9.87
N TYR A 263 -11.94 3.77 10.94
CA TYR A 263 -11.29 3.75 12.23
C TYR A 263 -12.17 3.00 13.23
N THR A 264 -11.63 1.93 13.80
CA THR A 264 -12.29 1.19 14.88
C THR A 264 -11.53 1.43 16.19
N ALA A 265 -12.18 1.14 17.33
CA ALA A 265 -11.52 1.31 18.62
C ALA A 265 -10.26 0.44 18.67
N SER A 266 -9.08 1.06 18.86
CA SER A 266 -7.78 0.37 18.77
C SER A 266 -7.71 -0.86 19.67
N LEU A 267 -8.30 -0.79 20.87
CA LEU A 267 -8.38 -1.92 21.79
C LEU A 267 -9.10 -3.13 21.17
N LEU A 268 -10.19 -2.91 20.44
CA LEU A 268 -10.95 -3.99 19.81
C LEU A 268 -10.22 -4.53 18.58
N GLN A 269 -9.71 -3.65 17.74
CA GLN A 269 -9.01 -4.03 16.51
C GLN A 269 -7.72 -4.79 16.80
N GLU A 270 -6.81 -4.17 17.55
CA GLU A 270 -5.52 -4.75 17.89
C GLU A 270 -5.68 -5.90 18.88
N GLY A 271 -6.56 -5.75 19.89
CA GLY A 271 -6.79 -6.80 20.88
C GLY A 271 -7.32 -8.08 20.26
N LEU A 272 -8.27 -7.98 19.32
CA LEU A 272 -8.79 -9.15 18.61
C LEU A 272 -7.72 -9.77 17.69
N ALA A 273 -6.95 -8.96 16.96
CA ALA A 273 -5.86 -9.46 16.13
C ALA A 273 -4.75 -10.14 16.96
N VAL A 274 -4.44 -9.62 18.15
CA VAL A 274 -3.51 -10.28 19.10
C VAL A 274 -4.10 -11.58 19.63
N TYR A 275 -5.38 -11.61 20.00
CA TYR A 275 -6.03 -12.83 20.47
C TYR A 275 -6.05 -13.93 19.42
N LEU A 276 -6.26 -13.58 18.15
CA LEU A 276 -6.33 -14.54 17.05
C LEU A 276 -4.94 -14.94 16.55
N GLY A 277 -4.11 -13.97 16.17
CA GLY A 277 -2.84 -14.14 15.47
C GLY A 277 -1.58 -13.92 16.32
N GLY A 278 -1.73 -13.50 17.57
CA GLY A 278 -0.61 -13.13 18.44
C GLY A 278 0.04 -11.80 18.02
N ARG A 279 1.28 -11.56 18.46
CA ARG A 279 2.04 -10.35 18.12
C ARG A 279 3.54 -10.66 18.10
N TRP A 280 4.30 -9.95 17.26
CA TRP A 280 5.76 -10.08 17.19
C TRP A 280 6.25 -11.53 17.05
N GLN A 281 5.60 -12.31 16.18
CA GLN A 281 5.89 -13.74 15.94
C GLN A 281 5.69 -14.66 17.16
N ARG A 282 4.97 -14.20 18.19
CA ARG A 282 4.58 -14.99 19.36
C ARG A 282 3.09 -15.27 19.31
N SER A 283 2.68 -16.45 19.73
CA SER A 283 1.26 -16.81 19.82
C SER A 283 0.55 -15.98 20.90
N ALA A 284 -0.78 -15.96 20.87
CA ALA A 284 -1.60 -15.23 21.83
C ALA A 284 -1.32 -15.67 23.28
N GLU A 285 -1.15 -16.96 23.51
CA GLU A 285 -0.85 -17.54 24.83
C GLU A 285 0.47 -17.00 25.39
N VAL A 286 1.51 -16.97 24.55
CA VAL A 286 2.80 -16.41 24.93
C VAL A 286 2.68 -14.91 25.26
N MET A 287 1.88 -14.16 24.50
CA MET A 287 1.66 -12.73 24.79
C MET A 287 0.94 -12.51 26.14
N ILE A 288 -0.01 -13.38 26.49
CA ILE A 288 -0.68 -13.36 27.81
C ILE A 288 0.34 -13.64 28.92
N ASP A 289 1.20 -14.66 28.74
CA ASP A 289 2.25 -15.00 29.71
C ASP A 289 3.24 -13.84 29.91
N PHE A 290 3.65 -13.16 28.83
CA PHE A 290 4.49 -11.96 28.91
C PHE A 290 3.81 -10.83 29.69
N GLY A 291 2.55 -10.54 29.39
CA GLY A 291 1.79 -9.51 30.11
C GLY A 291 1.66 -9.82 31.60
N LYS A 292 1.34 -11.08 31.93
CA LYS A 292 1.28 -11.57 33.30
C LYS A 292 2.63 -11.42 34.02
N TYR A 293 3.72 -11.83 33.38
CA TYR A 293 5.06 -11.72 33.96
C TYR A 293 5.45 -10.25 34.25
N ILE A 294 5.16 -9.34 33.31
CA ILE A 294 5.42 -7.90 33.48
C ILE A 294 4.70 -7.34 34.72
N LEU A 295 3.43 -7.71 34.91
CA LEU A 295 2.63 -7.29 36.06
C LEU A 295 3.13 -7.94 37.36
N ASP A 296 3.30 -9.26 37.37
CA ASP A 296 3.69 -10.03 38.57
C ASP A 296 5.08 -9.63 39.08
N GLN A 297 5.98 -9.19 38.18
CA GLN A 297 7.32 -8.73 38.54
C GLN A 297 7.43 -7.22 38.75
N GLY A 298 6.34 -6.46 38.57
CA GLY A 298 6.35 -5.00 38.69
C GLY A 298 7.34 -4.33 37.73
N ILE A 299 7.52 -4.90 36.53
CA ILE A 299 8.44 -4.34 35.52
C ILE A 299 7.93 -2.98 35.02
N VAL A 300 6.61 -2.78 35.02
CA VAL A 300 5.94 -1.51 34.77
C VAL A 300 4.82 -1.30 35.78
N GLU A 301 4.57 -0.05 36.15
CA GLU A 301 3.38 0.33 36.91
C GLU A 301 2.18 0.42 35.96
N LEU A 302 1.02 -0.08 36.36
CA LEU A 302 -0.16 -0.11 35.47
C LEU A 302 -0.55 1.30 34.97
N ASP A 303 -0.38 2.30 35.84
CA ASP A 303 -0.68 3.69 35.53
C ASP A 303 0.23 4.25 34.42
N SER A 304 1.41 3.66 34.19
CA SER A 304 2.32 4.07 33.11
C SER A 304 1.80 3.74 31.71
N VAL A 305 0.70 3.00 31.59
CA VAL A 305 0.03 2.72 30.31
C VAL A 305 -0.84 3.90 29.87
N LEU A 306 -1.22 4.78 30.80
CA LEU A 306 -1.92 6.01 30.49
C LEU A 306 -0.91 6.98 29.89
N LEU A 307 -1.07 7.32 28.61
CA LEU A 307 -0.37 8.46 28.03
C LEU A 307 -0.95 9.72 28.68
N GLU A 308 -0.13 10.47 29.42
CA GLU A 308 -0.48 11.83 29.83
C GLU A 308 -0.67 12.66 28.54
N ASN A 309 -1.91 13.10 28.30
CA ASN A 309 -2.25 14.00 27.20
C ASN A 309 -1.79 15.43 27.50
#